data_AF-A0A183LJG0-F1
#
_entry.id   AF-A0A183LJG0-F1
#
_cell.length_a   1.000
_cell.length_b   1.000
_cell.length_c   1.000
_cell.angle_alpha   90.00
_cell.angle_beta   90.00
_cell.angle_gamma   90.00
#
_symmetry.space_group_name_H-M   'P 1'
#
loop_
_entity.id
_entity.type
_entity.pdbx_description
1 polymer ?
#
loop_
_entity_poly.entity_id
_entity_poly.type
_entity_poly.pdbx_seq_one_letter_code
_entity_poly.pdbx_strand_id
1 'polypeptide(L)'
;MSFGKAVVKNADMEPVMQEDAVQIAAVAREKYEVDKDIATYIKQHFDRKYGRTWHCIVGKQYGSKVIVKDTDMNDEMMELAIRVTACAMDRFQADMNVANYIKTQFNKKYGRSWHCIVGRRFGSDVSHEERSFIYFFLGDRAILLYKSG
;
A
#
# COMPACT_ATOMS: atom_id res chain seq x y z
N MET A 1 -21.69 -17.90 4.79
CA MET A 1 -20.51 -17.49 4.00
C MET A 1 -19.63 -16.65 4.92
N SER A 2 -18.37 -17.05 5.13
CA SER A 2 -17.44 -16.35 6.01
C SER A 2 -16.77 -15.22 5.21
N PHE A 3 -17.34 -14.02 5.24
CA PHE A 3 -16.67 -12.83 4.71
C PHE A 3 -15.42 -12.54 5.53
N GLY A 4 -14.29 -12.29 4.86
CA GLY A 4 -13.04 -11.93 5.53
C GLY A 4 -13.26 -10.80 6.53
N LYS A 5 -12.74 -10.93 7.75
CA LYS A 5 -13.06 -10.07 8.89
C LYS A 5 -12.69 -8.62 8.59
N ALA A 6 -13.68 -7.81 8.20
CA ALA A 6 -13.48 -6.38 8.02
C ALA A 6 -13.09 -5.73 9.37
N VAL A 7 -12.17 -4.78 9.33
CA VAL A 7 -11.72 -4.04 10.51
C VAL A 7 -12.18 -2.59 10.37
N VAL A 8 -13.17 -2.20 11.18
CA VAL A 8 -13.66 -0.81 11.23
C VAL A 8 -12.71 0.01 12.10
N LYS A 9 -12.09 1.04 11.53
CA LYS A 9 -11.14 1.90 12.27
C LYS A 9 -11.81 3.07 13.01
N ASN A 10 -12.82 3.67 12.39
CA ASN A 10 -13.61 4.75 12.96
C ASN A 10 -14.98 4.74 12.29
N ALA A 11 -16.04 4.96 13.07
CA ALA A 11 -17.40 5.03 12.56
C ALA A 11 -18.24 5.92 13.49
N ASP A 12 -18.97 6.85 12.89
CA ASP A 12 -19.98 7.69 13.54
C ASP A 12 -21.30 7.48 12.78
N MET A 13 -21.89 6.29 12.97
CA MET A 13 -23.14 5.86 12.34
C MET A 13 -23.80 4.74 13.17
N GLU A 14 -25.10 4.55 12.98
CA GLU A 14 -25.86 3.49 13.64
C GLU A 14 -25.31 2.09 13.33
N PRO A 15 -25.34 1.13 14.28
CA PRO A 15 -24.76 -0.21 14.09
C PRO A 15 -25.28 -0.93 12.84
N VAL A 16 -26.57 -0.79 12.54
CA VAL A 16 -27.21 -1.39 11.35
C VAL A 16 -26.64 -0.82 10.05
N MET A 17 -26.38 0.49 10.03
CA MET A 17 -25.81 1.18 8.88
C MET A 17 -24.34 0.80 8.69
N GLN A 18 -23.59 0.66 9.78
CA GLN A 18 -22.21 0.18 9.76
C GLN A 18 -22.11 -1.25 9.22
N GLU A 19 -22.99 -2.15 9.66
CA GLU A 19 -23.03 -3.53 9.18
C GLU A 19 -23.34 -3.59 7.68
N ASP A 20 -24.31 -2.80 7.20
CA ASP A 20 -24.63 -2.68 5.79
C ASP A 20 -23.46 -2.12 4.97
N ALA A 21 -22.70 -1.16 5.51
CA ALA A 21 -21.48 -0.64 4.89
C ALA A 21 -20.43 -1.74 4.67
N VAL A 22 -20.21 -2.57 5.69
CA VAL A 22 -19.26 -3.68 5.63
C VAL A 22 -19.72 -4.73 4.62
N GLN A 23 -21.00 -5.08 4.64
CA GLN A 23 -21.56 -6.08 3.74
C GLN A 23 -21.52 -5.63 2.28
N ILE A 24 -21.93 -4.39 1.99
CA ILE A 24 -21.91 -3.89 0.60
C ILE A 24 -20.48 -3.76 0.09
N ALA A 25 -19.52 -3.40 0.95
CA ALA A 25 -18.11 -3.34 0.57
C ALA A 25 -17.55 -4.73 0.24
N ALA A 26 -17.94 -5.77 0.98
CA ALA A 26 -17.56 -7.14 0.68
C ALA A 26 -18.11 -7.60 -0.68
N VAL A 27 -19.40 -7.35 -0.94
CA VAL A 27 -20.04 -7.66 -2.22
C VAL A 27 -19.38 -6.90 -3.38
N ALA A 28 -19.10 -5.61 -3.19
CA ALA A 28 -18.48 -4.78 -4.21
C ALA A 28 -17.09 -5.30 -4.61
N ARG A 29 -16.31 -5.77 -3.63
CA ARG A 29 -14.97 -6.35 -3.86
C ARG A 29 -14.98 -7.71 -4.55
N GLU A 30 -16.05 -8.49 -4.41
CA GLU A 30 -16.21 -9.74 -5.15
C GLU A 30 -16.66 -9.49 -6.59
N LYS A 31 -17.39 -8.39 -6.82
CA LYS A 31 -18.00 -8.07 -8.11
C LYS A 31 -17.12 -7.23 -9.03
N TYR A 32 -16.27 -6.38 -8.47
CA TYR A 32 -15.47 -5.41 -9.22
C TYR A 32 -14.01 -5.45 -8.80
N GLU A 33 -13.11 -5.40 -9.78
CA GLU A 33 -11.66 -5.32 -9.55
C GLU A 33 -11.14 -3.88 -9.54
N VAL A 34 -11.83 -2.96 -10.23
CA VAL A 34 -11.43 -1.56 -10.37
C VAL A 34 -11.95 -0.74 -9.17
N ASP A 35 -11.05 -0.11 -8.42
CA ASP A 35 -11.37 0.68 -7.21
C ASP A 35 -12.47 1.73 -7.44
N LYS A 36 -12.47 2.38 -8.61
CA LYS A 36 -13.49 3.36 -9.01
C LYS A 36 -14.89 2.75 -9.08
N ASP A 37 -15.00 1.52 -9.59
CA ASP A 37 -16.29 0.84 -9.75
C ASP A 37 -16.81 0.36 -8.40
N ILE A 38 -15.91 -0.14 -7.54
CA ILE A 38 -16.22 -0.48 -6.15
C ILE A 38 -16.78 0.75 -5.42
N ALA A 39 -16.07 1.89 -5.47
CA ALA A 39 -16.49 3.13 -4.83
C ALA A 39 -17.84 3.63 -5.36
N THR A 40 -18.05 3.55 -6.68
CA THR A 40 -19.30 3.96 -7.33
C THR A 40 -20.46 3.08 -6.89
N TYR A 41 -20.25 1.76 -6.81
CA TYR A 41 -21.28 0.81 -6.38
C TYR A 41 -21.71 1.04 -4.93
N ILE A 42 -20.75 1.17 -4.01
CA ILE A 42 -21.02 1.44 -2.59
C ILE A 42 -21.75 2.79 -2.43
N LYS A 43 -21.26 3.84 -3.10
CA LYS A 43 -21.90 5.17 -3.09
C LYS A 43 -23.35 5.08 -3.56
N GLN A 44 -23.61 4.44 -4.70
CA GLN A 44 -24.95 4.34 -5.25
C GLN A 44 -25.91 3.58 -4.33
N HIS A 45 -25.44 2.55 -3.64
CA HIS A 45 -26.24 1.83 -2.63
C HIS A 45 -26.63 2.77 -1.48
N PHE A 46 -25.67 3.52 -0.93
CA PHE A 46 -25.90 4.45 0.17
C PHE A 46 -26.78 5.63 -0.24
N ASP A 47 -26.54 6.24 -1.40
CA ASP A 47 -27.36 7.33 -1.95
C ASP A 47 -28.84 6.93 -2.11
N ARG A 48 -29.10 5.66 -2.44
CA ARG A 48 -30.46 5.12 -2.60
C ARG A 48 -31.11 4.78 -1.25
N LYS A 49 -30.35 4.20 -0.32
CA LYS A 49 -30.90 3.65 0.92
C LYS A 49 -30.99 4.68 2.05
N TYR A 50 -30.03 5.60 2.14
CA TYR A 50 -29.88 6.55 3.25
C TYR A 50 -29.99 8.01 2.83
N GLY A 51 -30.37 8.27 1.56
CA GLY A 51 -30.50 9.62 1.00
C GLY A 51 -29.26 10.08 0.26
N ARG A 52 -29.41 11.07 -0.62
CA ARG A 52 -28.36 11.52 -1.55
C ARG A 52 -27.23 12.25 -0.83
N THR A 53 -26.10 12.40 -1.53
CA THR A 53 -24.87 13.15 -1.19
C THR A 53 -23.75 12.33 -0.53
N TRP A 54 -23.83 11.00 -0.60
CA TRP A 54 -22.75 10.14 -0.13
C TRP A 54 -21.50 10.27 -1.00
N HIS A 55 -20.36 10.20 -0.31
CA HIS A 55 -19.06 10.11 -0.92
C HIS A 55 -18.43 8.80 -0.45
N CYS A 56 -17.97 7.99 -1.40
CA CYS A 56 -17.23 6.77 -1.12
C CYS A 56 -15.86 6.88 -1.77
N ILE A 57 -14.83 6.55 -1.00
CA ILE A 57 -13.46 6.48 -1.49
C ILE A 57 -12.94 5.08 -1.23
N VAL A 58 -12.44 4.45 -2.28
CA VAL A 58 -11.84 3.12 -2.24
C VAL A 58 -10.47 3.23 -2.87
N GLY A 59 -9.48 2.62 -2.22
CA GLY A 59 -8.15 2.51 -2.78
C GLY A 59 -7.28 1.68 -1.86
N LYS A 60 -6.49 0.77 -2.44
CA LYS A 60 -5.50 -0.03 -1.70
C LYS A 60 -4.53 0.83 -0.90
N GLN A 61 -4.30 2.07 -1.35
CA GLN A 61 -3.38 3.03 -0.76
C GLN A 61 -4.09 4.19 -0.03
N TYR A 62 -5.42 4.20 0.11
CA TYR A 62 -6.12 5.33 0.76
C TYR A 62 -5.73 5.41 2.24
N GLY A 63 -5.16 6.55 2.65
CA GLY A 63 -4.56 6.76 3.98
C GLY A 63 -3.16 6.16 4.17
N SER A 64 -2.57 5.56 3.12
CA SER A 64 -1.21 5.06 3.16
C SER A 64 -0.23 6.22 3.00
N LYS A 65 0.76 6.33 3.89
CA LYS A 65 1.83 7.33 3.79
C LYS A 65 2.83 7.00 2.67
N VAL A 66 2.43 6.22 1.67
CA VAL A 66 3.30 5.71 0.60
C VAL A 66 3.17 6.59 -0.63
N ILE A 67 4.27 7.12 -1.13
CA ILE A 67 4.31 7.88 -2.39
C ILE A 67 5.41 7.29 -3.27
N VAL A 68 5.03 6.49 -4.25
CA VAL A 68 5.96 5.99 -5.27
C VAL A 68 6.31 7.14 -6.22
N LYS A 69 7.62 7.37 -6.41
CA LYS A 69 8.14 8.42 -7.28
C LYS A 69 8.56 7.87 -8.63
N ASP A 70 9.22 6.72 -8.61
CA ASP A 70 9.67 6.04 -9.82
C ASP A 70 9.87 4.55 -9.55
N THR A 71 9.61 3.69 -10.54
CA THR A 71 9.80 2.25 -10.43
C THR A 71 9.70 1.57 -11.79
N ASP A 72 10.49 0.51 -11.97
CA ASP A 72 10.38 -0.43 -13.08
C ASP A 72 10.02 -1.86 -12.62
N MET A 73 9.79 -2.05 -11.32
CA MET A 73 9.40 -3.32 -10.71
C MET A 73 7.96 -3.69 -11.08
N ASN A 74 7.65 -5.00 -11.06
CA ASN A 74 6.27 -5.46 -11.15
C ASN A 74 5.49 -5.20 -9.84
N ASP A 75 4.16 -5.25 -9.92
CA ASP A 75 3.26 -4.94 -8.80
C ASP A 75 3.54 -5.80 -7.56
N GLU A 76 3.79 -7.11 -7.73
CA GLU A 76 4.08 -8.00 -6.60
C GLU A 76 5.37 -7.65 -5.87
N MET A 77 6.42 -7.27 -6.62
CA MET A 77 7.71 -6.87 -6.05
C MET A 77 7.61 -5.50 -5.38
N MET A 78 6.86 -4.58 -5.99
CA MET A 78 6.58 -3.25 -5.45
C MET A 78 5.80 -3.34 -4.13
N GLU A 79 4.71 -4.13 -4.09
CA GLU A 79 3.94 -4.37 -2.88
C GLU A 79 4.80 -5.01 -1.79
N LEU A 80 5.69 -5.94 -2.15
CA LEU A 80 6.65 -6.50 -1.20
C LEU A 80 7.61 -5.43 -0.66
N ALA A 81 8.15 -4.56 -1.52
CA ALA A 81 9.09 -3.50 -1.11
C ALA A 81 8.44 -2.58 -0.06
N ILE A 82 7.21 -2.16 -0.32
CA ILE A 82 6.43 -1.31 0.59
C ILE A 82 6.17 -2.04 1.91
N ARG A 83 5.71 -3.30 1.85
CA ARG A 83 5.39 -4.11 3.04
C ARG A 83 6.63 -4.38 3.91
N VAL A 84 7.75 -4.75 3.29
CA VAL A 84 9.02 -5.00 4.00
C VAL A 84 9.52 -3.72 4.64
N THR A 85 9.40 -2.58 3.96
CA THR A 85 9.79 -1.27 4.48
C THR A 85 8.92 -0.87 5.68
N ALA A 86 7.60 -1.03 5.61
CA ALA A 86 6.72 -0.76 6.73
C ALA A 86 7.09 -1.62 7.96
N CYS A 87 7.27 -2.93 7.76
CA CYS A 87 7.70 -3.84 8.81
C CYS A 87 9.08 -3.47 9.40
N ALA A 88 10.00 -2.99 8.56
CA ALA A 88 11.32 -2.55 9.00
C ALA A 88 11.24 -1.27 9.85
N MET A 89 10.41 -0.30 9.44
CA MET A 89 10.23 0.96 10.17
C MET A 89 9.51 0.77 11.52
N ASP A 90 8.66 -0.26 11.66
CA ASP A 90 8.05 -0.62 12.95
C ASP A 90 9.06 -1.24 13.93
N ARG A 91 10.11 -1.90 13.41
CA ARG A 91 11.11 -2.62 14.21
C ARG A 91 12.35 -1.79 14.52
N PHE A 92 12.72 -0.88 13.63
CA PHE A 92 14.00 -0.19 13.69
C PHE A 92 13.82 1.32 13.59
N GLN A 93 14.40 2.05 14.53
CA GLN A 93 14.40 3.51 14.48
C GLN A 93 15.48 4.05 13.53
N ALA A 94 16.68 3.46 13.54
CA ALA A 94 17.82 3.91 12.74
C ALA A 94 17.68 3.52 11.26
N ASP A 95 17.85 4.50 10.36
CA ASP A 95 17.74 4.33 8.89
C ASP A 95 18.66 3.23 8.35
N MET A 96 19.88 3.14 8.88
CA MET A 96 20.84 2.10 8.49
C MET A 96 20.29 0.68 8.73
N ASN A 97 19.59 0.46 9.85
CA ASN A 97 19.02 -0.84 10.18
C ASN A 97 17.82 -1.17 9.28
N VAL A 98 17.00 -0.17 8.96
CA VAL A 98 15.89 -0.29 8.00
C VAL A 98 16.42 -0.69 6.63
N ALA A 99 17.42 0.04 6.11
CA ALA A 99 18.04 -0.24 4.82
C ALA A 99 18.65 -1.65 4.75
N ASN A 100 19.40 -2.04 5.78
CA ASN A 100 20.02 -3.37 5.88
C ASN A 100 18.97 -4.49 5.92
N TYR A 101 17.85 -4.28 6.62
CA TYR A 101 16.76 -5.25 6.67
C TYR A 101 16.11 -5.43 5.30
N ILE A 102 15.72 -4.33 4.63
CA ILE A 102 15.10 -4.36 3.31
C ILE A 102 16.02 -5.07 2.30
N LYS A 103 17.29 -4.64 2.23
CA LYS A 103 18.32 -5.27 1.39
C LYS A 103 18.45 -6.76 1.67
N THR A 104 18.46 -7.17 2.93
CA THR A 104 18.62 -8.59 3.29
C THR A 104 17.40 -9.42 2.86
N GLN A 105 16.19 -8.89 3.00
CA GLN A 105 14.98 -9.58 2.53
C GLN A 105 14.97 -9.76 1.01
N PHE A 106 15.34 -8.71 0.27
CA PHE A 106 15.38 -8.77 -1.19
C PHE A 106 16.50 -9.67 -1.70
N ASN A 107 17.70 -9.63 -1.10
CA ASN A 107 18.78 -10.58 -1.42
C ASN A 107 18.37 -12.04 -1.20
N LYS A 108 17.58 -12.32 -0.16
CA LYS A 108 17.09 -13.67 0.12
C LYS A 108 16.04 -14.13 -0.89
N LYS A 109 15.13 -13.24 -1.31
CA LYS A 109 14.01 -13.59 -2.19
C LYS A 109 14.38 -13.58 -3.68
N TYR A 110 15.17 -12.62 -4.11
CA TYR A 110 15.44 -12.35 -5.53
C TYR A 110 16.93 -12.51 -5.91
N GLY A 111 17.75 -13.03 -5.01
CA GLY A 111 19.19 -13.20 -5.21
C GLY A 111 19.98 -11.90 -5.02
N ARG A 112 21.29 -12.02 -4.81
CA ARG A 112 22.20 -10.87 -4.67
C ARG A 112 22.48 -10.22 -6.04
N SER A 113 22.86 -8.94 -6.15
CA SER A 113 23.24 -7.98 -5.10
C SER A 113 22.31 -6.77 -5.04
N TRP A 114 21.37 -6.77 -4.08
CA TRP A 114 20.50 -5.63 -3.81
C TRP A 114 21.20 -4.56 -2.96
N HIS A 115 20.86 -3.32 -3.26
CA HIS A 115 21.31 -2.10 -2.59
C HIS A 115 20.08 -1.33 -2.12
N CYS A 116 20.14 -0.79 -0.90
CA CYS A 116 19.05 -0.01 -0.33
C CYS A 116 19.61 1.22 0.38
N ILE A 117 19.02 2.38 0.10
CA ILE A 117 19.29 3.66 0.74
C ILE A 117 17.99 4.13 1.39
N VAL A 118 18.09 4.54 2.65
CA VAL A 118 16.96 5.10 3.41
C VAL A 118 17.42 6.41 4.01
N GLY A 119 16.63 7.47 3.87
CA GLY A 119 16.94 8.77 4.45
C GLY A 119 15.86 9.80 4.17
N ARG A 120 15.92 10.95 4.86
CA ARG A 120 14.94 12.03 4.69
C ARG A 120 15.18 12.88 3.45
N ARG A 121 16.44 13.04 3.06
CA ARG A 121 16.88 13.89 1.94
C ARG A 121 18.16 13.30 1.34
N PHE A 122 18.09 12.90 0.09
CA PHE A 122 19.27 12.53 -0.71
C PHE A 122 18.96 12.73 -2.19
N GLY A 123 20.00 12.99 -2.97
CA GLY A 123 19.97 12.84 -4.43
C GLY A 123 20.76 11.58 -4.79
N SER A 124 20.35 10.88 -5.84
CA SER A 124 21.00 9.66 -6.30
C SER A 124 20.95 9.58 -7.81
N ASP A 125 22.06 9.18 -8.41
CA ASP A 125 22.14 8.77 -9.81
C ASP A 125 22.79 7.38 -9.83
N VAL A 126 22.02 6.35 -10.18
CA VAL A 126 22.44 4.94 -10.04
C VAL A 126 22.08 4.15 -11.29
N SER A 127 23.04 3.38 -11.80
CA SER A 127 22.78 2.34 -12.78
C SER A 127 22.29 1.07 -12.10
N HIS A 128 21.25 0.45 -12.66
CA HIS A 128 20.59 -0.72 -12.08
C HIS A 128 20.18 -1.72 -13.18
N GLU A 129 19.97 -2.97 -12.78
CA GLU A 129 19.37 -4.01 -13.63
C GLU A 129 17.91 -3.65 -13.95
N GLU A 130 17.44 -4.01 -15.16
CA GLU A 130 16.04 -3.82 -15.54
C GLU A 130 15.07 -4.53 -14.57
N ARG A 131 13.92 -3.91 -14.35
CA ARG A 131 12.81 -4.41 -13.52
C ARG A 131 13.15 -4.64 -12.05
N SER A 132 14.18 -3.96 -11.57
CA SER A 132 14.76 -4.17 -10.26
C SER A 132 15.02 -2.87 -9.50
N PHE A 133 14.22 -1.82 -9.76
CA PHE A 133 14.36 -0.48 -9.20
C PHE A 133 13.03 0.12 -8.69
N ILE A 134 13.11 0.72 -7.50
CA ILE A 134 12.00 1.49 -6.92
C ILE A 134 12.55 2.64 -6.08
N TYR A 135 11.95 3.81 -6.27
CA TYR A 135 12.12 5.00 -5.46
C TYR A 135 10.76 5.46 -4.92
N PHE A 136 10.59 5.45 -3.61
CA PHE A 136 9.34 5.84 -2.97
C PHE A 136 9.55 6.46 -1.59
N PHE A 137 8.52 7.12 -1.08
CA PHE A 137 8.45 7.62 0.28
C PHE A 137 7.51 6.76 1.11
N LEU A 138 7.88 6.49 2.36
CA LEU A 138 6.97 6.00 3.39
C LEU A 138 7.04 6.97 4.59
N GLY A 139 6.03 7.83 4.71
CA GLY A 139 6.05 8.94 5.67
C GLY A 139 7.05 10.03 5.26
N ASP A 140 7.97 10.37 6.17
CA ASP A 140 9.03 11.36 5.96
C ASP A 140 10.34 10.75 5.42
N ARG A 141 10.39 9.42 5.23
CA ARG A 141 11.58 8.71 4.76
C ARG A 141 11.45 8.35 3.29
N ALA A 142 12.47 8.68 2.53
CA ALA A 142 12.68 8.23 1.16
C ALA A 142 13.44 6.90 1.17
N ILE A 143 13.01 5.97 0.31
CA ILE A 143 13.58 4.64 0.12
C ILE A 143 13.95 4.51 -1.35
N LEU A 144 15.22 4.24 -1.60
CA LEU A 144 15.74 3.84 -2.89
C LEU A 144 16.21 2.40 -2.78
N LEU A 145 15.61 1.50 -3.53
CA LEU A 145 15.95 0.08 -3.55
C LEU A 145 16.21 -0.32 -5.00
N TYR A 146 17.39 -0.85 -5.27
CA TYR A 146 17.78 -1.26 -6.60
C TYR A 146 18.73 -2.45 -6.58
N LYS A 147 18.82 -3.16 -7.71
CA LYS A 147 19.77 -4.25 -7.91
C LYS A 147 20.84 -3.85 -8.94
N SER A 148 22.08 -4.19 -8.64
CA SER A 148 23.22 -3.96 -9.56
C SER A 148 24.29 -5.01 -9.31
N GLY A 149 24.81 -5.63 -10.37
CA GLY A 149 25.88 -6.62 -10.30
C GLY A 149 25.99 -7.44 -11.58
#